data_AF-A0A352IR13-F1
#
_entry.id   AF-A0A352IR13-F1
#
_cell.length_a   1.000
_cell.length_b   1.000
_cell.length_c   1.000
_cell.angle_alpha   90.00
_cell.angle_beta   90.00
_cell.angle_gamma   90.00
#
_symmetry.space_group_name_H-M   'P 1'
#
loop_
_entity.id
_entity.type
_entity.pdbx_description
1 polymer ?
#
loop_
_entity_poly.entity_id
_entity_poly.type
_entity_poly.pdbx_seq_one_letter_code
_entity_poly.pdbx_strand_id
1 'polypeptide(L)'
;AFMETLAGPFEGTAPDTTEENLQARLRGVLLMSLSNKFGSLVLTTGNKSEMAVGYSTLYGDMAGGFDVLKDVPKTLVFRLAKYRNTLAEGEVIPERVITRPPSAELAPDQKDEDSLPGYDVLDQILNLYVERDFSADAIVAEGFERVDVERVIRLVDINEYKRRQAPIGVRITERGFGKDRRYPITNGWKSGK
;
A
#
# COMPACT_ATOMS: atom_id res chain seq x y z
N ALA A 1 25.41 -10.28 -8.37
CA ALA A 1 25.59 -8.90 -7.88
C ALA A 1 24.99 -8.70 -6.48
N PHE A 2 23.81 -8.10 -6.26
CA PHE A 2 23.36 -7.77 -4.89
C PHE A 2 23.22 -8.99 -3.95
N MET A 3 22.49 -10.03 -4.36
CA MET A 3 22.33 -11.24 -3.53
C MET A 3 23.65 -11.99 -3.31
N GLU A 4 24.55 -11.94 -4.28
CA GLU A 4 25.89 -12.52 -4.17
C GLU A 4 26.75 -11.75 -3.16
N THR A 5 26.65 -10.42 -3.15
CA THR A 5 27.31 -9.57 -2.13
C THR A 5 26.75 -9.82 -0.73
N LEU A 6 25.45 -10.13 -0.62
CA LEU A 6 24.78 -10.40 0.65
C LEU A 6 24.89 -11.86 1.12
N ALA A 7 25.47 -12.76 0.31
CA ALA A 7 25.50 -14.18 0.60
C ALA A 7 26.21 -14.52 1.94
N GLY A 8 27.32 -13.84 2.25
CA GLY A 8 28.04 -14.02 3.51
C GLY A 8 27.22 -13.55 4.73
N PRO A 9 26.76 -12.29 4.77
CA PRO A 9 25.89 -11.82 5.85
C PRO A 9 24.58 -12.60 6.05
N PHE A 10 24.04 -13.23 5.00
CA PHE A 10 22.80 -14.02 5.06
C PHE A 10 23.03 -15.51 5.33
N GLU A 11 24.28 -15.93 5.55
CA GLU A 11 24.60 -17.33 5.82
C GLU A 11 23.80 -17.88 7.02
N GLY A 12 23.18 -19.05 6.84
CA GLY A 12 22.37 -19.70 7.87
C GLY A 12 20.95 -19.13 8.04
N THR A 13 20.54 -18.17 7.21
CA THR A 13 19.16 -17.64 7.19
C THR A 13 18.35 -18.23 6.04
N ALA A 14 17.02 -18.21 6.16
CA ALA A 14 16.10 -18.56 5.09
C ALA A 14 15.58 -17.28 4.41
N PRO A 15 15.31 -17.31 3.09
CA PRO A 15 14.73 -16.15 2.40
C PRO A 15 13.42 -15.71 3.06
N ASP A 16 13.23 -14.40 3.17
CA ASP A 16 12.04 -13.77 3.72
C ASP A 16 11.68 -12.47 2.99
N THR A 17 10.89 -11.60 3.63
CA THR A 17 10.53 -10.28 3.09
C THR A 17 11.74 -9.41 2.73
N THR A 18 12.93 -9.72 3.22
CA THR A 18 14.18 -9.01 2.95
C THR A 18 14.54 -9.09 1.47
N GLU A 19 14.53 -10.29 0.88
CA GLU A 19 14.81 -10.51 -0.53
C GLU A 19 13.74 -9.88 -1.43
N GLU A 20 12.47 -10.00 -1.05
CA GLU A 20 11.35 -9.35 -1.74
C GLU A 20 11.50 -7.83 -1.76
N ASN A 21 11.78 -7.22 -0.60
CA ASN A 21 12.01 -5.79 -0.46
C ASN A 21 13.24 -5.33 -1.26
N LEU A 22 14.29 -6.16 -1.35
CA LEU A 22 15.45 -5.86 -2.18
C LEU A 22 15.06 -5.79 -3.67
N GLN A 23 14.26 -6.73 -4.17
CA GLN A 23 13.75 -6.69 -5.54
C GLN A 23 12.98 -5.39 -5.82
N ALA A 24 12.08 -4.99 -4.91
CA ALA A 24 11.31 -3.76 -5.05
C ALA A 24 12.22 -2.51 -5.08
N ARG A 25 13.23 -2.44 -4.20
CA ARG A 25 14.22 -1.33 -4.19
C ARG A 25 15.00 -1.23 -5.50
N LEU A 26 15.40 -2.37 -6.07
CA LEU A 26 16.12 -2.38 -7.34
C LEU A 26 15.26 -1.86 -8.50
N ARG A 27 13.95 -2.16 -8.51
CA ARG A 27 13.01 -1.55 -9.48
C ARG A 27 12.96 -0.03 -9.33
N GLY A 28 12.91 0.48 -8.10
CA GLY A 28 12.99 1.92 -7.82
C GLY A 28 14.27 2.57 -8.35
N VAL A 29 15.43 1.95 -8.10
CA VAL A 29 16.73 2.43 -8.62
C VAL A 29 16.74 2.51 -10.13
N LEU A 30 16.20 1.50 -10.83
CA LEU A 30 16.13 1.48 -12.29
C LEU A 30 15.25 2.62 -12.82
N LEU A 31 14.03 2.77 -12.30
CA LEU A 31 13.10 3.80 -12.75
C LEU A 31 13.62 5.21 -12.49
N MET A 32 14.21 5.44 -11.32
CA MET A 32 14.85 6.72 -10.99
C MET A 32 16.08 6.99 -11.86
N SER A 33 16.85 5.96 -12.24
CA SER A 33 17.98 6.13 -13.16
C SER A 33 17.53 6.56 -14.56
N LEU A 34 16.43 5.99 -15.05
CA LEU A 34 15.81 6.41 -16.31
C LEU A 34 15.28 7.84 -16.22
N SER A 35 14.59 8.18 -15.13
CA SER A 35 14.11 9.54 -14.84
C SER A 35 15.25 10.54 -14.85
N ASN A 36 16.35 10.26 -14.15
CA ASN A 36 17.52 11.13 -14.11
C ASN A 36 18.17 11.31 -15.49
N LYS A 37 18.23 10.24 -16.30
CA LYS A 37 18.85 10.28 -17.62
C LYS A 37 17.99 11.03 -18.64
N PHE A 38 16.68 10.86 -18.60
CA PHE A 38 15.76 11.29 -19.66
C PHE A 38 14.79 12.40 -19.24
N GLY A 39 14.81 12.84 -17.98
CA GLY A 39 14.04 13.99 -17.48
C GLY A 39 12.55 13.72 -17.22
N SER A 40 12.09 12.47 -17.27
CA SER A 40 10.68 12.13 -17.00
C SER A 40 10.40 11.99 -15.50
N LEU A 41 9.19 12.30 -15.06
CA LEU A 41 8.74 12.08 -13.67
C LEU A 41 8.33 10.62 -13.46
N VAL A 42 8.86 9.96 -12.43
CA VAL A 42 8.36 8.62 -12.04
C VAL A 42 7.04 8.78 -11.28
N LEU A 43 6.00 8.11 -11.77
CA LEU A 43 4.72 7.97 -11.10
C LEU A 43 4.72 6.70 -10.26
N THR A 44 4.50 6.81 -8.95
CA THR A 44 4.28 5.64 -8.09
C THR A 44 2.82 5.20 -8.17
N THR A 45 2.57 3.95 -7.81
CA THR A 45 1.28 3.27 -8.01
C THR A 45 0.67 2.72 -6.72
N GLY A 46 1.16 3.17 -5.56
CA GLY A 46 0.62 2.77 -4.26
C GLY A 46 -0.78 3.33 -4.06
N ASN A 47 -1.74 2.47 -3.70
CA ASN A 47 -3.10 2.94 -3.42
C ASN A 47 -3.30 3.23 -1.91
N LYS A 48 -4.43 3.88 -1.57
CA LYS A 48 -4.72 4.30 -0.19
C LYS A 48 -4.70 3.13 0.79
N SER A 49 -5.19 1.96 0.38
CA SER A 49 -5.29 0.77 1.22
C SER A 49 -3.90 0.21 1.55
N GLU A 50 -3.04 0.08 0.54
CA GLU A 50 -1.63 -0.34 0.70
C GLU A 50 -0.86 0.63 1.60
N MET A 51 -0.98 1.94 1.33
CA MET A 51 -0.31 2.98 2.11
C MET A 51 -0.82 3.03 3.56
N ALA A 52 -2.10 2.74 3.79
CA ALA A 52 -2.69 2.75 5.12
C ALA A 52 -2.02 1.69 6.00
N VAL A 53 -2.01 0.44 5.57
CA VAL A 53 -1.49 -0.71 6.34
C VAL A 53 0.01 -0.94 6.16
N GLY A 54 0.67 -0.14 5.32
CA GLY A 54 2.10 -0.22 5.05
C GLY A 54 2.51 -1.44 4.24
N TYR A 55 1.62 -1.94 3.37
CA TYR A 55 1.95 -2.88 2.30
C TYR A 55 2.71 -2.16 1.20
N SER A 56 3.94 -1.77 1.55
CA SER A 56 4.84 -1.02 0.69
C SER A 56 6.28 -1.19 1.13
N THR A 57 7.17 -1.09 0.15
CA THR A 57 8.61 -1.10 0.34
C THR A 57 9.13 0.32 0.29
N LEU A 58 9.67 0.80 1.42
CA LEU A 58 10.39 2.07 1.42
C LEU A 58 11.54 2.05 0.41
N TYR A 59 11.54 3.07 -0.45
CA TYR A 59 12.48 3.23 -1.57
C TYR A 59 12.38 2.15 -2.66
N GLY A 60 11.34 1.31 -2.62
CA GLY A 60 10.93 0.40 -3.67
C GLY A 60 9.76 0.98 -4.46
N ASP A 61 8.57 0.42 -4.29
CA ASP A 61 7.33 0.92 -4.90
C ASP A 61 6.99 2.38 -4.53
N MET A 62 7.53 2.88 -3.42
CA MET A 62 7.40 4.28 -3.00
C MET A 62 8.40 5.23 -3.67
N ALA A 63 9.34 4.74 -4.50
CA ALA A 63 10.35 5.56 -5.15
C ALA A 63 9.79 6.25 -6.40
N GLY A 64 9.35 7.50 -6.25
CA GLY A 64 8.98 8.35 -7.37
C GLY A 64 8.63 9.76 -6.93
N GLY A 65 8.24 10.59 -7.90
CA GLY A 65 7.99 12.01 -7.65
C GLY A 65 6.52 12.36 -7.42
N PHE A 66 5.59 11.51 -7.84
CA PHE A 66 4.15 11.72 -7.65
C PHE A 66 3.38 10.41 -7.60
N ASP A 67 2.44 10.31 -6.67
CA ASP A 67 1.57 9.15 -6.51
C ASP A 67 0.14 9.49 -6.96
N VAL A 68 -0.25 8.93 -8.11
CA VAL A 68 -1.56 9.18 -8.73
C VAL A 68 -2.69 8.51 -7.95
N LEU A 69 -2.41 7.38 -7.28
CA LEU A 69 -3.41 6.54 -6.61
C LEU A 69 -3.38 6.70 -5.08
N LYS A 70 -2.55 7.61 -4.57
CA LYS A 70 -2.28 7.84 -3.14
C LYS A 70 -3.51 7.82 -2.24
N ASP A 71 -4.61 8.44 -2.68
CA ASP A 71 -5.85 8.59 -1.91
C ASP A 71 -7.03 7.82 -2.53
N VAL A 72 -6.75 6.82 -3.37
CA VAL A 72 -7.75 5.94 -3.99
C VAL A 72 -7.76 4.59 -3.24
N PRO A 73 -8.86 4.19 -2.56
CA PRO A 73 -8.97 2.85 -1.97
C PRO A 73 -8.90 1.74 -3.04
N LYS A 74 -8.39 0.55 -2.71
CA LYS A 74 -8.23 -0.56 -3.67
C LYS A 74 -9.55 -0.94 -4.34
N THR A 75 -10.64 -0.99 -3.59
CA THR A 75 -11.99 -1.22 -4.13
C THR A 75 -12.39 -0.17 -5.17
N LEU A 76 -11.97 1.09 -4.99
CA LEU A 76 -12.18 2.15 -5.97
C LEU A 76 -11.24 2.02 -7.18
N VAL A 77 -10.00 1.55 -7.01
CA VAL A 77 -9.10 1.24 -8.14
C VAL A 77 -9.75 0.27 -9.12
N PHE A 78 -10.32 -0.83 -8.62
CA PHE A 78 -11.04 -1.80 -9.47
C PHE A 78 -12.25 -1.19 -10.18
N ARG A 79 -13.04 -0.37 -9.48
CA ARG A 79 -14.18 0.34 -10.09
C ARG A 79 -13.74 1.33 -11.16
N LEU A 80 -12.67 2.09 -10.93
CA LEU A 80 -12.12 3.05 -11.88
C LEU A 80 -11.52 2.35 -13.10
N ALA A 81 -10.87 1.20 -12.95
CA ALA A 81 -10.36 0.42 -14.07
C ALA A 81 -11.50 -0.04 -14.99
N LYS A 82 -12.56 -0.62 -14.41
CA LYS A 82 -13.78 -1.01 -15.15
C LYS A 82 -14.42 0.18 -15.85
N TYR A 83 -14.60 1.28 -15.12
CA TYR A 83 -15.14 2.53 -15.68
C TYR A 83 -14.29 3.04 -16.85
N ARG A 84 -12.96 3.07 -16.71
CA ARG A 84 -12.06 3.56 -17.77
C ARG A 84 -12.20 2.76 -19.06
N ASN A 85 -12.38 1.45 -18.99
CA ASN A 85 -12.62 0.60 -20.16
C ASN A 85 -13.95 0.92 -20.86
N THR A 86 -14.99 1.37 -20.14
CA THR A 86 -16.26 1.79 -20.78
C THR A 86 -16.13 3.05 -21.65
N LEU A 87 -15.06 3.84 -21.45
CA LEU A 87 -14.81 5.09 -22.16
C LEU A 87 -13.82 4.95 -23.32
N ALA A 88 -13.21 3.78 -23.51
CA ALA A 88 -12.22 3.57 -24.55
C ALA A 88 -12.83 2.90 -25.79
N GLU A 89 -12.28 3.20 -26.96
CA GLU A 89 -12.48 2.38 -28.15
C GLU A 89 -11.67 1.08 -27.97
N GLY A 90 -12.26 0.12 -27.27
CA GLY A 90 -11.62 -1.15 -26.91
C GLY A 90 -11.07 -1.19 -25.49
N GLU A 91 -10.38 -2.28 -25.18
CA GLU A 91 -9.89 -2.59 -23.85
C GLU A 91 -8.50 -1.97 -23.61
N VAL A 92 -8.44 -0.89 -22.81
CA VAL A 92 -7.17 -0.23 -22.45
C VAL A 92 -6.52 -0.86 -21.21
N ILE A 93 -7.31 -1.49 -20.34
CA ILE A 93 -6.83 -2.27 -19.19
C ILE A 93 -7.31 -3.71 -19.39
N PRO A 94 -6.43 -4.69 -19.62
CA PRO A 94 -6.83 -6.07 -19.86
C PRO A 94 -7.64 -6.68 -18.71
N GLU A 95 -8.69 -7.43 -19.01
CA GLU A 95 -9.68 -7.98 -18.07
C GLU A 95 -9.01 -8.95 -17.11
N ARG A 96 -7.99 -9.68 -17.60
CA ARG A 96 -7.15 -10.54 -16.77
C ARG A 96 -6.44 -9.79 -15.63
N VAL A 97 -6.17 -8.50 -15.77
CA VAL A 97 -5.56 -7.66 -14.72
C VAL A 97 -6.60 -7.25 -13.69
N ILE A 98 -7.87 -7.11 -14.09
CA ILE A 98 -8.99 -6.72 -13.22
C ILE A 98 -9.53 -7.93 -12.43
N THR A 99 -9.52 -9.11 -13.04
CA THR A 99 -10.15 -10.33 -12.49
C THR A 99 -9.19 -11.21 -11.70
N ARG A 100 -7.86 -11.04 -11.87
CA ARG A 100 -6.88 -11.79 -11.08
C ARG A 100 -6.89 -11.35 -9.62
N PRO A 101 -6.60 -12.27 -8.68
CA PRO A 101 -6.40 -11.92 -7.28
C PRO A 101 -5.27 -10.87 -7.10
N PRO A 102 -5.37 -9.97 -6.12
CA PRO A 102 -4.29 -9.04 -5.78
C PRO A 102 -3.01 -9.77 -5.33
N SER A 103 -1.86 -9.30 -5.83
CA SER A 103 -0.53 -9.80 -5.47
C SER A 103 0.54 -8.75 -5.74
N ALA A 104 1.58 -8.69 -4.90
CA ALA A 104 2.79 -7.90 -5.12
C ALA A 104 3.79 -8.52 -6.12
N GLU A 105 3.60 -9.78 -6.53
CA GLU A 105 4.44 -10.50 -7.50
C GLU A 105 5.95 -10.49 -7.15
N LEU A 106 6.30 -10.57 -5.86
CA LEU A 106 7.69 -10.60 -5.36
C LEU A 106 8.21 -12.02 -5.07
N ALA A 107 7.28 -12.97 -4.87
CA ALA A 107 7.56 -14.39 -4.69
C ALA A 107 6.55 -15.25 -5.48
N PRO A 108 6.91 -16.50 -5.86
CA PRO A 108 5.97 -17.44 -6.47
C PRO A 108 4.75 -17.68 -5.59
N ASP A 109 3.56 -17.72 -6.20
CA ASP A 109 2.28 -17.98 -5.54
C ASP A 109 1.89 -17.02 -4.40
N GLN A 110 2.55 -15.86 -4.31
CA GLN A 110 2.27 -14.82 -3.31
C GLN A 110 0.83 -14.29 -3.44
N LYS A 111 0.08 -14.32 -2.34
CA LYS A 111 -1.23 -13.68 -2.21
C LYS A 111 -1.17 -12.56 -1.18
N ASP A 112 -1.73 -11.40 -1.51
CA ASP A 112 -1.81 -10.28 -0.55
C ASP A 112 -2.74 -10.61 0.65
N GLU A 113 -3.63 -11.59 0.49
CA GLU A 113 -4.66 -11.99 1.44
C GLU A 113 -4.15 -12.86 2.60
N ASP A 114 -2.89 -13.30 2.60
CA ASP A 114 -2.38 -14.22 3.64
C ASP A 114 -2.28 -13.54 5.03
N SER A 115 -2.46 -12.22 5.10
CA SER A 115 -2.27 -11.45 6.33
C SER A 115 -3.26 -10.29 6.54
N LEU A 116 -4.24 -10.07 5.68
CA LEU A 116 -5.27 -9.04 5.89
C LEU A 116 -6.66 -9.55 5.53
N PRO A 117 -7.72 -8.94 6.08
CA PRO A 117 -9.06 -9.15 5.53
C PRO A 117 -9.07 -8.72 4.05
N GLY A 118 -9.94 -9.34 3.26
CA GLY A 118 -10.11 -8.96 1.85
C GLY A 118 -10.38 -7.47 1.69
N TYR A 119 -9.99 -6.89 0.55
CA TYR A 119 -10.01 -5.44 0.34
C TYR A 119 -11.38 -4.79 0.56
N ASP A 120 -12.48 -5.51 0.31
CA ASP A 120 -13.83 -5.02 0.59
C ASP A 120 -14.05 -4.71 2.08
N VAL A 121 -13.53 -5.56 2.96
CA VAL A 121 -13.61 -5.39 4.43
C VAL A 121 -12.55 -4.40 4.90
N LEU A 122 -11.32 -4.54 4.40
CA LEU A 122 -10.20 -3.64 4.75
C LEU A 122 -10.55 -2.16 4.47
N ASP A 123 -11.04 -1.86 3.27
CA ASP A 123 -11.34 -0.48 2.85
C ASP A 123 -12.48 0.13 3.69
N GLN A 124 -13.45 -0.68 4.14
CA GLN A 124 -14.51 -0.23 5.03
C GLN A 124 -13.97 0.10 6.44
N ILE A 125 -13.14 -0.77 7.01
CA ILE A 125 -12.47 -0.51 8.30
C ILE A 125 -11.60 0.76 8.20
N LEU A 126 -10.84 0.90 7.11
CA LEU A 126 -10.02 2.07 6.86
C LEU A 126 -10.86 3.34 6.73
N ASN A 127 -11.99 3.30 6.02
CA ASN A 127 -12.89 4.45 5.94
C ASN A 127 -13.40 4.86 7.33
N LEU A 128 -13.88 3.91 8.14
CA LEU A 128 -14.39 4.20 9.48
C LEU A 128 -13.29 4.75 10.40
N TYR A 129 -12.11 4.14 10.41
CA TYR A 129 -11.01 4.53 11.29
C TYR A 129 -10.32 5.82 10.85
N VAL A 130 -9.98 5.93 9.55
CA VAL A 130 -9.15 7.01 9.02
C VAL A 130 -9.98 8.21 8.63
N GLU A 131 -11.12 8.01 7.96
CA GLU A 131 -11.92 9.10 7.40
C GLU A 131 -12.97 9.59 8.38
N ARG A 132 -13.67 8.66 9.04
CA ARG A 132 -14.78 8.97 9.96
C ARG A 132 -14.38 9.05 11.43
N ASP A 133 -13.13 8.72 11.76
CA ASP A 133 -12.53 8.85 13.11
C ASP A 133 -13.20 7.98 14.18
N PHE A 134 -13.69 6.80 13.79
CA PHE A 134 -14.34 5.87 14.72
C PHE A 134 -13.31 5.22 15.65
N SER A 135 -13.70 4.98 16.90
CA SER A 135 -12.93 4.12 17.81
C SER A 135 -13.03 2.66 17.37
N ALA A 136 -12.09 1.81 17.83
CA ALA A 136 -12.15 0.38 17.54
C ALA A 136 -13.48 -0.26 17.99
N ASP A 137 -14.00 0.11 19.16
CA ASP A 137 -15.28 -0.43 19.64
C ASP A 137 -16.47 0.04 18.79
N ALA A 138 -16.43 1.28 18.28
CA ALA A 138 -17.45 1.76 17.35
C ALA A 138 -17.40 0.98 16.02
N ILE A 139 -16.20 0.68 15.50
CA ILE A 139 -16.05 -0.14 14.28
C ILE A 139 -16.56 -1.56 14.53
N VAL A 140 -16.25 -2.17 15.67
CA VAL A 140 -16.79 -3.50 16.02
C VAL A 140 -18.32 -3.47 16.15
N ALA A 141 -18.90 -2.38 16.66
CA ALA A 141 -20.35 -2.22 16.74
C ALA A 141 -21.03 -2.10 15.36
N GLU A 142 -20.30 -1.69 14.32
CA GLU A 142 -20.77 -1.72 12.92
C GLU A 142 -20.76 -3.15 12.32
N GLY A 143 -20.32 -4.16 13.08
CA GLY A 143 -20.38 -5.58 12.69
C GLY A 143 -19.07 -6.16 12.16
N PHE A 144 -17.96 -5.44 12.29
CA PHE A 144 -16.64 -5.96 11.90
C PHE A 144 -16.01 -6.82 13.00
N GLU A 145 -15.32 -7.89 12.60
CA GLU A 145 -14.61 -8.77 13.52
C GLU A 145 -13.51 -8.02 14.28
N ARG A 146 -13.52 -8.12 15.62
CA ARG A 146 -12.57 -7.41 16.48
C ARG A 146 -11.12 -7.67 16.12
N VAL A 147 -10.79 -8.91 15.76
CA VAL A 147 -9.42 -9.30 15.36
C VAL A 147 -8.94 -8.53 14.13
N ASP A 148 -9.82 -8.31 13.15
CA ASP A 148 -9.48 -7.56 11.93
C ASP A 148 -9.36 -6.07 12.23
N VAL A 149 -10.29 -5.51 13.01
CA VAL A 149 -10.27 -4.10 13.41
C VAL A 149 -8.98 -3.77 14.16
N GLU A 150 -8.64 -4.55 15.18
CA GLU A 150 -7.43 -4.32 15.98
C GLU A 150 -6.15 -4.47 15.14
N ARG A 151 -6.12 -5.45 14.23
CA ARG A 151 -4.99 -5.67 13.33
C ARG A 151 -4.82 -4.50 12.36
N VAL A 152 -5.88 -4.06 11.69
CA VAL A 152 -5.85 -2.95 10.74
C VAL A 152 -5.43 -1.66 11.44
N ILE A 153 -6.05 -1.32 12.58
CA ILE A 153 -5.68 -0.12 13.35
C ILE A 153 -4.21 -0.12 13.73
N ARG A 154 -3.72 -1.25 14.26
CA ARG A 154 -2.31 -1.40 14.60
C ARG A 154 -1.41 -1.17 13.39
N LEU A 155 -1.74 -1.76 12.24
CA LEU A 155 -0.97 -1.60 11.00
C LEU A 155 -1.00 -0.15 10.51
N VAL A 156 -2.14 0.54 10.62
CA VAL A 156 -2.21 1.97 10.33
C VAL A 156 -1.24 2.73 11.22
N ASP A 157 -1.29 2.53 12.53
CA ASP A 157 -0.49 3.35 13.44
C ASP A 157 1.02 3.09 13.32
N ILE A 158 1.47 1.84 13.21
CA ILE A 158 2.91 1.53 13.14
C ILE A 158 3.55 1.94 11.81
N ASN A 159 2.77 2.10 10.73
CA ASN A 159 3.29 2.45 9.41
C ASN A 159 3.31 3.97 9.13
N GLU A 160 3.10 4.80 10.15
CA GLU A 160 3.19 6.26 10.03
C GLU A 160 4.53 6.71 9.43
N TYR A 161 5.63 6.09 9.83
CA TYR A 161 6.97 6.41 9.32
C TYR A 161 7.13 6.18 7.81
N LYS A 162 6.44 5.18 7.25
CA LYS A 162 6.44 4.93 5.80
C LYS A 162 5.67 6.04 5.09
N ARG A 163 4.45 6.32 5.56
CA ARG A 163 3.56 7.34 4.95
C ARG A 163 4.17 8.74 4.94
N ARG A 164 4.95 9.10 5.97
CA ARG A 164 5.66 10.39 6.01
C ARG A 164 6.72 10.55 4.92
N GLN A 165 7.18 9.45 4.32
CA GLN A 165 8.14 9.44 3.23
C GLN A 165 7.49 9.13 1.87
N ALA A 166 6.17 8.91 1.83
CA ALA A 166 5.47 8.67 0.59
C ALA A 166 5.49 9.93 -0.30
N PRO A 167 5.58 9.76 -1.64
CA PRO A 167 5.48 10.87 -2.57
C PRO A 167 4.18 11.67 -2.36
N ILE A 168 4.18 12.93 -2.80
CA ILE A 168 2.94 13.72 -2.85
C ILE A 168 1.95 13.11 -3.85
N GLY A 169 0.67 13.36 -3.67
CA GLY A 169 -0.39 12.80 -4.52
C GLY A 169 -1.70 13.59 -4.40
N VAL A 170 -2.69 13.23 -5.21
CA VAL A 170 -4.01 13.86 -5.19
C VAL A 170 -4.82 13.35 -4.00
N ARG A 171 -5.53 14.26 -3.31
CA ARG A 171 -6.54 13.91 -2.31
C ARG A 171 -7.92 13.91 -2.97
N ILE A 172 -8.67 12.83 -2.81
CA ILE A 172 -10.04 12.69 -3.32
C ILE A 172 -11.06 12.36 -2.22
N THR A 173 -10.59 12.04 -1.01
CA THR A 173 -11.42 11.72 0.16
C THR A 173 -11.55 12.91 1.12
N GLU A 174 -12.45 12.80 2.09
CA GLU A 174 -12.67 13.86 3.10
C GLU A 174 -11.44 14.05 4.00
N ARG A 175 -10.77 12.94 4.35
CA ARG A 175 -9.57 12.93 5.21
C ARG A 175 -8.54 11.93 4.66
N GLY A 176 -7.46 12.47 4.11
CA GLY A 176 -6.35 11.69 3.54
C GLY A 176 -5.16 11.53 4.49
N PHE A 177 -4.22 10.66 4.12
CA PHE A 177 -2.91 10.57 4.79
C PHE A 177 -2.00 11.70 4.34
N GLY A 178 -1.95 12.77 5.15
CA GLY A 178 -1.19 13.98 4.82
C GLY A 178 -1.44 15.09 5.85
N LYS A 179 -1.79 16.29 5.38
CA LYS A 179 -2.04 17.43 6.27
C LYS A 179 -3.27 17.24 7.17
N ASP A 180 -4.21 16.38 6.75
CA ASP A 180 -5.51 16.17 7.40
C ASP A 180 -5.44 15.18 8.58
N ARG A 181 -4.49 14.24 8.58
CA ARG A 181 -4.26 13.28 9.68
C ARG A 181 -2.81 13.33 10.10
N ARG A 182 -2.52 13.95 11.26
CA ARG A 182 -1.17 14.14 11.79
C ARG A 182 -0.97 13.33 13.08
N TYR A 183 -0.38 12.16 12.95
CA TYR A 183 -0.09 11.28 14.09
C TYR A 183 1.44 11.22 14.34
N PRO A 184 1.88 11.04 15.59
CA PRO A 184 3.30 10.89 15.88
C PRO A 184 3.84 9.57 15.34
N ILE A 185 5.10 9.56 14.88
CA ILE A 185 5.79 8.30 14.54
C ILE A 185 6.08 7.52 15.83
N THR A 186 6.66 8.20 16.84
CA THR A 186 6.83 7.64 18.18
C THR A 186 5.48 7.68 18.90
N ASN A 187 4.71 6.61 18.77
CA ASN A 187 3.39 6.48 19.35
C ASN A 187 3.33 5.27 20.30
N GLY A 188 2.93 5.50 21.55
CA GLY A 188 2.73 4.47 22.57
C GLY A 188 1.26 4.08 22.78
N TRP A 189 0.34 4.73 22.08
CA TRP A 189 -1.10 4.46 22.16
C TRP A 189 -1.40 3.05 21.68
N LYS A 190 -2.29 2.34 22.40
CA LYS A 190 -2.78 1.01 22.03
C LYS A 190 -4.29 1.05 21.98
N SER A 191 -4.86 0.64 20.86
CA SER A 191 -6.31 0.55 20.71
C SER A 191 -6.92 -0.34 21.79
N GLY A 192 -8.02 0.12 22.42
CA GLY A 192 -8.75 -0.62 23.44
C GLY A 192 -8.09 -0.74 24.81
N LYS A 193 -7.05 0.06 25.12
CA LYS A 193 -6.37 0.08 26.43
C LYS A 193 -6.15 1.47 26.97
#